data_AF-A0A9Q0GAF0-F1
#
_entry.id   AF-A0A9Q0GAF0-F1
#
_cell.length_a   1.000
_cell.length_b   1.000
_cell.length_c   1.000
_cell.angle_alpha   90.00
_cell.angle_beta   90.00
_cell.angle_gamma   90.00
#
_symmetry.space_group_name_H-M   'P 1'
#
loop_
_entity.id
_entity.type
_entity.pdbx_description
1 polymer ?
#
loop_
_entity_poly.entity_id
_entity_poly.type
_entity_poly.pdbx_seq_one_letter_code
_entity_poly.pdbx_strand_id
1 'polypeptide(L)'
;MAGLDIEWRPSFNRHIQNPVATLQLSVASHCLIFQLVHCPALLPSLAEFLGDPRHVFVGVGIKSDVEKLLEDYELLVRNTVDQ
;
A
#
# COMPACT_ATOMS: atom_id res chain seq x y z
N MET A 1 11.71 -9.12 5.01
CA MET A 1 11.01 -8.69 3.79
C MET A 1 9.53 -8.94 4.00
N ALA A 2 8.69 -8.03 3.53
CA ALA A 2 7.25 -8.17 3.51
C ALA A 2 6.76 -8.02 2.07
N GLY A 3 5.87 -8.91 1.63
CA GLY A 3 5.10 -8.69 0.41
C GLY A 3 4.15 -7.52 0.62
N LEU A 4 4.06 -6.63 -0.36
CA LEU A 4 3.13 -5.50 -0.36
C LEU A 4 2.37 -5.51 -1.68
N ASP A 5 1.05 -5.37 -1.59
CA ASP A 5 0.16 -5.24 -2.74
C ASP A 5 -1.05 -4.38 -2.36
N ILE A 6 -1.66 -3.71 -3.33
CA ILE A 6 -2.81 -2.83 -3.12
C ILE A 6 -3.90 -3.06 -4.15
N GLU A 7 -5.15 -2.89 -3.72
CA GLU A 7 -6.32 -3.15 -4.58
C GLU A 7 -7.28 -1.97 -4.52
N TRP A 8 -7.80 -1.59 -5.68
CA TRP A 8 -8.83 -0.55 -5.81
C TRP A 8 -9.83 -0.89 -6.91
N ARG A 9 -11.02 -0.30 -6.81
CA ARG A 9 -12.05 -0.49 -7.81
C ARG A 9 -11.64 0.21 -9.12
N PRO A 10 -11.67 -0.45 -10.28
CA PRO A 10 -11.42 0.24 -11.55
C PRO A 10 -12.59 1.17 -11.91
N SER A 11 -12.30 2.18 -12.73
CA SER A 11 -13.29 3.11 -13.26
C SER A 11 -13.31 3.05 -14.79
N PHE A 12 -14.51 3.01 -15.38
CA PHE A 12 -14.68 3.11 -16.84
C PHE A 12 -14.53 4.54 -17.36
N ASN A 13 -14.53 5.53 -16.46
CA ASN A 13 -14.21 6.91 -16.79
C ASN A 13 -12.72 7.14 -16.54
N ARG A 14 -11.97 7.40 -17.61
CA ARG A 14 -10.51 7.67 -17.58
C ARG A 14 -10.10 8.86 -16.69
N HIS A 15 -11.04 9.73 -16.34
CA HIS A 15 -10.79 10.90 -15.48
C HIS A 15 -11.10 10.65 -14.00
N ILE A 16 -11.66 9.48 -13.67
CA ILE A 16 -11.96 9.10 -12.29
C ILE A 16 -11.01 7.97 -11.91
N GLN A 17 -10.19 8.22 -10.90
CA GLN A 17 -9.43 7.17 -10.22
C GLN A 17 -10.02 6.97 -8.83
N ASN A 18 -10.28 5.72 -8.45
CA ASN A 18 -10.75 5.40 -7.11
C ASN A 18 -9.54 5.28 -6.17
N PRO A 19 -9.70 5.65 -4.89
CA PRO A 19 -8.63 5.48 -3.91
C PRO A 19 -8.35 4.00 -3.66
N VAL A 20 -7.16 3.69 -3.14
CA VAL A 20 -6.82 2.36 -2.64
C VAL A 20 -7.86 1.87 -1.63
N ALA A 21 -8.48 0.73 -1.90
CA ALA A 21 -9.48 0.16 -0.99
C ALA A 21 -8.86 -0.80 0.03
N THR A 22 -7.90 -1.62 -0.43
CA THR A 22 -7.24 -2.65 0.38
C THR A 22 -5.73 -2.56 0.25
N LEU A 23 -5.03 -2.66 1.38
CA LEU A 23 -3.59 -2.91 1.47
C LEU A 23 -3.37 -4.34 1.96
N GLN A 24 -2.49 -5.08 1.30
CA GLN A 24 -2.10 -6.42 1.69
C GLN A 24 -0.63 -6.43 2.14
N LEU A 25 -0.37 -7.04 3.29
CA LEU A 25 0.99 -7.17 3.84
C LEU A 25 1.26 -8.62 4.20
N SER A 26 2.25 -9.24 3.56
CA SER A 26 2.54 -10.67 3.74
C SER A 26 3.94 -10.88 4.32
N VAL A 27 4.04 -11.63 5.42
CA VAL A 27 5.31 -12.01 6.03
C VAL A 27 5.29 -13.50 6.35
N ALA A 28 6.27 -14.24 5.81
CA ALA A 28 6.35 -15.69 5.93
C ALA A 28 5.01 -16.36 5.53
N SER A 29 4.34 -17.03 6.47
CA SER A 29 3.06 -17.74 6.24
C SER A 29 1.82 -16.92 6.63
N HIS A 30 1.97 -15.63 6.90
CA HIS A 30 0.88 -14.78 7.36
C HIS A 30 0.65 -13.62 6.40
N CYS A 31 -0.63 -13.31 6.15
CA CYS A 31 -1.06 -12.17 5.36
C CYS A 31 -2.03 -11.33 6.19
N LEU A 32 -1.76 -10.04 6.30
CA LEU A 32 -2.65 -9.04 6.83
C LEU A 32 -3.38 -8.38 5.65
N ILE A 33 -4.71 -8.41 5.70
CA ILE A 33 -5.57 -7.68 4.76
C ILE A 33 -6.14 -6.47 5.48
N PHE A 34 -5.77 -5.28 5.02
CA PHE A 34 -6.11 -4.02 5.65
C PHE A 34 -7.06 -3.20 4.76
N GLN A 35 -8.30 -2.99 5.21
CA GLN A 35 -9.33 -2.26 4.45
C GLN A 35 -9.22 -0.74 4.64
N LEU A 36 -8.35 -0.08 3.87
CA LEU A 36 -8.08 1.36 3.93
C LEU A 36 -9.34 2.22 3.71
N VAL A 37 -10.27 1.79 2.86
CA VAL A 37 -11.53 2.51 2.58
C VAL A 37 -12.43 2.68 3.81
N HIS A 38 -12.25 1.86 4.84
CA HIS A 38 -13.00 1.93 6.09
C HIS A 38 -12.24 2.67 7.21
N CYS A 39 -11.08 3.26 6.91
CA CYS A 39 -10.31 4.06 7.84
C CYS A 39 -10.62 5.55 7.66
N PRO A 40 -11.27 6.20 8.64
CA PRO A 40 -11.63 7.62 8.54
C PRO A 40 -10.43 8.56 8.70
N ALA A 41 -9.29 8.06 9.17
CA ALA A 41 -8.06 8.82 9.35
C ALA A 41 -6.83 7.92 9.16
N LEU A 42 -5.70 8.57 8.85
CA LEU A 42 -4.40 7.92 8.74
C LEU A 42 -4.03 7.25 10.06
N LEU A 43 -3.56 6.00 10.01
CA LEU A 43 -3.09 5.28 11.19
C LEU A 43 -1.59 5.53 11.39
N PRO A 44 -1.16 6.25 12.45
CA PRO A 44 0.24 6.59 12.65
C PRO A 44 1.17 5.38 12.67
N SER A 45 0.74 4.27 13.28
CA SER A 45 1.54 3.03 13.35
C SER A 45 1.74 2.38 11.99
N LEU A 46 0.77 2.49 11.07
CA LEU A 46 0.92 1.99 9.71
C LEU A 46 1.91 2.86 8.93
N ALA A 47 1.78 4.18 9.05
CA ALA A 47 2.70 5.13 8.41
C ALA A 47 4.14 4.97 8.92
N GLU A 48 4.34 4.79 10.23
CA GLU A 48 5.64 4.53 10.82
C GLU A 48 6.23 3.20 10.32
N PHE A 49 5.43 2.14 10.28
CA PHE A 49 5.86 0.83 9.81
C PHE A 49 6.30 0.86 8.34
N LEU A 50 5.50 1.46 7.46
CA LEU A 50 5.79 1.58 6.02
C LEU A 50 6.97 2.53 5.74
N GLY A 51 7.11 3.59 6.54
CA GLY A 51 8.13 4.62 6.40
C GLY A 51 9.50 4.27 7.03
N ASP A 52 9.59 3.16 7.76
CA ASP A 52 10.84 2.72 8.39
C ASP A 52 11.77 2.03 7.36
N PRO A 53 12.95 2.59 7.05
CA PRO A 53 13.87 2.03 6.06
C PRO A 53 14.46 0.67 6.46
N ARG A 54 14.29 0.22 7.72
CA ARG A 54 14.71 -1.10 8.19
C ARG A 54 13.83 -2.22 7.62
N HIS A 55 12.60 -1.92 7.21
CA HIS A 55 11.72 -2.87 6.54
C HIS A 55 11.99 -2.85 5.04
N VAL A 56 11.93 -4.02 4.40
CA VAL A 56 12.05 -4.17 2.94
C VAL A 56 10.70 -4.67 2.44
N PHE A 57 10.10 -3.92 1.52
CA PHE A 57 8.83 -4.28 0.88
C PHE A 57 9.07 -4.78 -0.54
N VAL A 58 8.44 -5.88 -0.90
CA VAL A 58 8.59 -6.52 -2.23
C VAL A 58 7.23 -6.71 -2.88
N GLY A 59 7.17 -6.55 -4.20
CA GLY A 59 5.93 -6.68 -4.98
C GLY A 59 6.22 -6.57 -6.47
N VAL A 60 5.25 -6.94 -7.31
CA VAL A 60 5.35 -6.84 -8.78
C VAL A 60 4.79 -5.50 -9.21
N GLY A 61 5.59 -4.63 -9.82
CA GLY A 61 5.13 -3.29 -10.19
C GLY A 61 4.95 -2.37 -8.97
N ILE A 62 5.60 -2.71 -7.84
CA ILE A 62 5.44 -2.05 -6.53
C ILE A 62 5.66 -0.53 -6.56
N LYS A 63 6.39 -0.02 -7.56
CA LYS A 63 6.57 1.44 -7.72
C LYS A 63 5.24 2.17 -7.91
N SER A 64 4.38 1.64 -8.77
CA SER A 64 3.05 2.24 -9.01
C SER A 64 2.16 2.13 -7.77
N ASP A 65 2.31 1.04 -7.01
CA ASP A 65 1.58 0.83 -5.77
C ASP A 65 1.94 1.86 -4.70
N VAL A 66 3.24 2.10 -4.49
CA VAL A 66 3.70 3.06 -3.48
C VAL A 66 3.44 4.51 -3.89
N GLU A 67 3.50 4.82 -5.19
CA GLU A 67 3.08 6.13 -5.72
C GLU A 67 1.60 6.36 -5.42
N LYS A 68 0.74 5.37 -5.69
CA LYS A 68 -0.68 5.47 -5.43
C LYS A 68 -1.03 5.57 -3.94
N LEU A 69 -0.31 4.84 -3.07
CA LEU A 69 -0.45 4.97 -1.61
C LEU A 69 -0.07 6.36 -1.10
N LEU A 70 0.97 6.97 -1.68
CA LEU A 70 1.38 8.32 -1.34
C LEU A 70 0.34 9.35 -1.79
N GLU A 71 -0.20 9.20 -3.00
CA GLU A 71 -1.22 10.11 -3.56
C GLU A 71 -2.56 10.02 -2.82
N ASP A 72 -3.04 8.80 -2.53
CA ASP A 72 -4.37 8.59 -1.94
C ASP A 72 -4.38 8.80 -0.41
N TYR A 73 -3.26 8.52 0.29
CA TYR A 73 -3.23 8.42 1.74
C TYR A 73 -2.01 9.07 2.42
N GLU A 74 -1.13 9.73 1.67
CA GLU A 74 0.14 10.27 2.21
C GLU A 74 1.02 9.20 2.89
N LEU A 75 0.85 7.94 2.51
CA LEU A 75 1.60 6.81 3.06
C LEU A 75 2.91 6.61 2.30
N LEU A 76 4.00 7.13 2.85
CA LEU A 76 5.34 6.88 2.34
C LEU A 76 5.79 5.45 2.66
N VAL A 77 6.03 4.66 1.62
CA VAL A 77 6.68 3.34 1.73
C VAL A 77 8.15 3.47 1.39
N ARG A 78 9.04 3.11 2.32
CA ARG A 78 10.49 3.12 2.08
C ARG A 78 11.02 1.73 1.73
N ASN A 79 12.18 1.71 1.06
CA ASN A 79 12.97 0.50 0.80
C ASN A 79 12.17 -0.60 0.09
N THR A 80 11.77 -0.30 -1.15
CA THR A 80 11.01 -1.21 -2.02
C THR A 80 11.91 -1.93 -3.02
N VAL A 81 11.56 -3.17 -3.33
CA VAL A 81 12.23 -4.00 -4.36
C VAL A 81 11.16 -4.55 -5.30
N ASP A 82 11.27 -4.18 -6.57
CA ASP A 82 10.44 -4.69 -7.65
C ASP A 82 10.94 -6.09 -8.06
N GLN A 83 10.05 -7.08 -8.14
CA GLN A 83 10.39 -8.47 -8.47
C GLN A 83 9.61 -9.00 -9.68
#